data_AF-A0A7C4KWI9-F1
#
_entry.id   AF-A0A7C4KWI9-F1
#
_cell.length_a   1.000
_cell.length_b   1.000
_cell.length_c   1.000
_cell.angle_alpha   90.00
_cell.angle_beta   90.00
_cell.angle_gamma   90.00
#
_symmetry.space_group_name_H-M   'P 1'
#
loop_
_entity.id
_entity.type
_entity.pdbx_description
1 polymer ?
#
loop_
_entity_poly.entity_id
_entity_poly.type
_entity_poly.pdbx_seq_one_letter_code
_entity_poly.pdbx_strand_id
1 'polypeptide(L)'
;MDPIHGNVTKVKWNIPVELSKRYDLVKTNIYRSNYEQFGYSKIDSINTFDQNNNFVTYYLDRTEGNGRDKYYLVTLSDANEEYESSFILTFFELTPREKRLIGYIRSSIPKVIDELMTEQDYQAGLNLAIQWFNIIPPVTSFTINNLDKNLEPIIVLMSNVTVLLTKYLPISIRDFSYSIPSGISLNIDRGEKIRQAINNVTELIHRNITQIKWEYCNAPVALGTIPLPLSLGGMLHRGILNLLNVFQFTFM
;
A
#
# COMPACT_ATOMS: atom_id res chain seq x y z
N MET A 1 -3.00 26.17 23.94
CA MET A 1 -1.93 25.15 23.85
C MET A 1 -2.58 23.90 23.32
N ASP A 2 -2.55 23.73 22.01
CA ASP A 2 -3.09 22.52 21.38
C ASP A 2 -2.16 21.35 21.71
N PRO A 3 -2.70 20.19 22.14
CA PRO A 3 -1.86 19.05 22.44
C PRO A 3 -1.30 18.52 21.12
N ILE A 4 0.02 18.33 21.16
CA ILE A 4 0.87 17.59 20.22
C ILE A 4 0.04 16.61 19.39
N HIS A 5 0.08 16.76 18.06
CA HIS A 5 -0.45 15.80 17.10
C HIS A 5 0.23 14.43 17.28
N GLY A 6 -0.20 13.67 18.28
CA GLY A 6 -0.02 12.23 18.30
C GLY A 6 -0.69 11.66 17.07
N ASN A 7 -0.03 10.72 16.39
CA ASN A 7 -0.66 9.99 15.30
C ASN A 7 -2.01 9.48 15.79
N VAL A 8 -3.11 9.80 15.11
CA VAL A 8 -4.43 9.26 15.45
C VAL A 8 -4.71 8.10 14.50
N THR A 9 -4.92 6.91 15.05
CA THR A 9 -5.25 5.73 14.26
C THR A 9 -6.74 5.46 14.37
N LYS A 10 -7.46 5.58 13.24
CA LYS A 10 -8.88 5.25 13.18
C LYS A 10 -9.08 3.83 12.69
N VAL A 11 -9.70 3.02 13.53
CA VAL A 11 -10.04 1.62 13.25
C VAL A 11 -11.54 1.53 13.04
N LYS A 12 -11.96 0.69 12.09
CA LYS A 12 -13.35 0.42 11.75
C LYS A 12 -13.62 -1.09 11.73
N TRP A 13 -14.88 -1.47 11.84
CA TRP A 13 -15.33 -2.86 11.74
C TRP A 13 -16.73 -2.94 11.16
N ASN A 14 -17.07 -4.12 10.62
CA ASN A 14 -18.42 -4.42 10.15
C ASN A 14 -19.11 -5.32 11.15
N ILE A 15 -20.41 -5.12 11.34
CA ILE A 15 -21.19 -5.89 12.31
C ILE A 15 -21.88 -7.05 11.57
N PRO A 16 -21.61 -8.30 11.98
CA PRO A 16 -22.32 -9.46 11.45
C PRO A 16 -23.83 -9.30 11.60
N VAL A 17 -24.59 -9.75 10.59
CA VAL A 17 -26.06 -9.61 10.56
C VAL A 17 -26.70 -10.31 11.76
N GLU A 18 -26.11 -11.40 12.22
CA GLU A 18 -26.54 -12.17 13.40
C GLU A 18 -26.43 -11.35 14.69
N LEU A 19 -25.37 -10.55 14.83
CA LEU A 19 -25.12 -9.70 15.99
C LEU A 19 -25.93 -8.40 15.92
N SER A 20 -26.24 -7.91 14.72
CA SER A 20 -27.04 -6.69 14.52
C SER A 20 -28.45 -6.76 15.11
N LYS A 21 -28.95 -7.98 15.41
CA LYS A 21 -30.29 -8.23 15.97
C LYS A 21 -30.29 -8.45 17.49
N ARG A 22 -29.13 -8.41 18.13
CA ARG A 22 -28.95 -8.67 19.57
C ARG A 22 -28.94 -7.36 20.36
N TYR A 23 -30.02 -7.11 21.10
CA TYR A 23 -30.21 -5.90 21.91
C TYR A 23 -29.58 -6.00 23.32
N ASP A 24 -29.08 -7.16 23.70
CA ASP A 24 -28.42 -7.42 24.98
C ASP A 24 -26.95 -6.96 25.01
N LEU A 25 -26.36 -6.66 23.85
CA LEU A 25 -25.00 -6.16 23.72
C LEU A 25 -24.94 -4.68 24.09
N VAL A 26 -24.10 -4.28 25.04
CA VAL A 26 -24.01 -2.88 25.48
C VAL A 26 -22.60 -2.31 25.43
N LYS A 27 -21.56 -3.16 25.45
CA LYS A 27 -20.17 -2.73 25.38
C LYS A 27 -19.45 -3.33 24.18
N THR A 28 -18.53 -2.56 23.63
CA THR A 28 -17.59 -2.95 22.58
C THR A 28 -16.21 -2.83 23.18
N ASN A 29 -15.53 -3.96 23.38
CA ASN A 29 -14.17 -4.00 23.91
C ASN A 29 -13.17 -3.95 22.75
N ILE A 30 -12.19 -3.08 22.87
CA ILE A 30 -11.15 -2.88 21.86
C ILE A 30 -9.84 -3.42 22.43
N TYR A 31 -9.22 -4.33 21.68
CA TYR A 31 -7.94 -4.92 22.02
C TYR A 31 -6.91 -4.60 20.93
N ARG A 32 -5.64 -4.53 21.32
CA ARG A 32 -4.51 -4.23 20.43
C ARG A 32 -3.35 -5.21 20.66
N SER A 33 -2.66 -5.58 19.60
CA SER A 33 -1.46 -6.42 19.65
C SER A 33 -0.39 -5.98 18.63
N ASN A 34 0.86 -6.38 18.87
CA ASN A 34 1.95 -6.34 17.89
C ASN A 34 1.97 -7.60 16.99
N TYR A 35 1.19 -8.63 17.32
CA TYR A 35 1.13 -9.89 16.61
C TYR A 35 -0.31 -10.23 16.24
N GLU A 36 -0.53 -10.71 15.02
CA GLU A 36 -1.87 -11.02 14.52
C GLU A 36 -2.56 -12.13 15.33
N GLN A 37 -1.80 -13.13 15.79
CA GLN A 37 -2.33 -14.37 16.34
C GLN A 37 -2.49 -14.38 17.88
N PHE A 38 -1.77 -13.53 18.60
CA PHE A 38 -1.74 -13.56 20.07
C PHE A 38 -1.30 -12.21 20.65
N GLY A 39 -1.32 -12.09 21.98
CA GLY A 39 -0.78 -10.91 22.69
C GLY A 39 -1.69 -9.70 22.69
N TYR A 40 -2.99 -9.89 22.43
CA TYR A 40 -3.98 -8.82 22.50
C TYR A 40 -4.21 -8.37 23.94
N SER A 41 -4.05 -7.08 24.20
CA SER A 41 -4.42 -6.44 25.47
C SER A 41 -5.57 -5.47 25.25
N LYS A 42 -6.51 -5.42 26.21
CA LYS A 42 -7.63 -4.48 26.18
C LYS A 42 -7.07 -3.06 26.31
N ILE A 43 -7.39 -2.19 25.36
CA ILE A 43 -6.97 -0.79 25.36
C ILE A 43 -8.12 0.16 25.69
N ASP A 44 -9.36 -0.21 25.36
CA ASP A 44 -10.53 0.59 25.67
C ASP A 44 -11.82 -0.25 25.66
N SER A 45 -12.90 0.32 26.19
CA SER A 45 -14.26 -0.20 26.10
C SER A 45 -15.22 0.95 25.86
N ILE A 46 -15.99 0.88 24.78
CA ILE A 46 -16.96 1.90 24.38
C ILE A 46 -18.38 1.32 24.43
N ASN A 47 -19.39 2.18 24.50
CA ASN A 47 -20.77 1.73 24.33
C ASN A 47 -20.96 1.21 22.91
N THR A 48 -21.60 0.04 22.78
CA THR A 48 -21.93 -0.57 21.47
C THR A 48 -22.87 0.30 20.66
N PHE A 49 -23.74 1.04 21.34
CA PHE A 49 -24.70 1.95 20.74
C PHE A 49 -24.33 3.41 21.00
N ASP A 50 -24.50 4.25 19.98
CA ASP A 50 -24.42 5.70 20.11
C ASP A 50 -25.70 6.29 20.73
N GLN A 51 -25.75 7.62 20.88
CA GLN A 51 -26.91 8.31 21.45
C GLN A 51 -28.19 8.16 20.63
N ASN A 52 -28.07 7.79 19.35
CA ASN A 52 -29.19 7.56 18.43
C ASN A 52 -29.53 6.07 18.32
N ASN A 53 -28.98 5.23 19.21
CA ASN A 53 -29.15 3.79 19.21
C ASN A 53 -28.64 3.09 17.94
N ASN A 54 -27.70 3.72 17.23
CA ASN A 54 -26.99 3.08 16.12
C ASN A 54 -25.76 2.37 16.65
N PHE A 55 -25.40 1.27 16.01
CA PHE A 55 -24.16 0.61 16.34
C PHE A 55 -22.94 1.48 16.04
N VAL A 56 -22.02 1.54 17.00
CA VAL A 56 -20.70 2.13 16.81
C VAL A 56 -19.82 1.14 16.03
N THR A 57 -19.28 1.61 14.90
CA THR A 57 -18.49 0.80 13.95
C THR A 57 -17.06 1.31 13.79
N TYR A 58 -16.62 2.22 14.66
CA TYR A 58 -15.29 2.79 14.61
C TYR A 58 -14.75 3.17 15.98
N TYR A 59 -13.42 3.25 16.08
CA TYR A 59 -12.69 3.70 17.26
C TYR A 59 -11.53 4.61 16.85
N LEU A 60 -11.24 5.62 17.67
CA LEU A 60 -10.10 6.53 17.50
C LEU A 60 -9.04 6.21 18.56
N ASP A 61 -8.02 5.46 18.19
CA ASP A 61 -6.90 5.21 19.08
C ASP A 61 -6.00 6.46 19.12
N ARG A 62 -5.93 7.08 20.30
CA ARG A 62 -5.05 8.23 20.61
C ARG A 62 -3.96 7.88 21.63
N THR A 63 -3.85 6.61 22.00
CA THR A 63 -2.90 6.15 23.01
C THR A 63 -1.50 6.03 22.43
N GLU A 64 -0.48 6.14 23.27
CA GLU A 64 0.91 5.92 22.86
C GLU A 64 1.10 4.48 22.33
N GLY A 65 1.95 4.35 21.31
CA GLY A 65 2.20 3.07 20.64
C GLY A 65 1.09 2.63 19.68
N ASN A 66 0.16 3.52 19.34
CA ASN A 66 -0.79 3.29 18.27
C ASN A 66 -0.11 3.40 16.89
N GLY A 67 -0.73 2.78 15.88
CA GLY A 67 -0.18 2.76 14.53
C GLY A 67 -0.88 1.75 13.64
N ARG A 68 -0.60 1.83 12.34
CA ARG A 68 -1.11 0.90 11.32
C ARG A 68 -0.25 -0.37 11.19
N ASP A 69 0.83 -0.46 11.95
CA ASP A 69 1.66 -1.63 12.17
C ASP A 69 1.14 -2.53 13.31
N LYS A 70 0.02 -2.14 13.95
CA LYS A 70 -0.63 -2.89 15.03
C LYS A 70 -1.81 -3.70 14.51
N TYR A 71 -2.18 -4.73 15.26
CA TYR A 71 -3.38 -5.52 15.03
C TYR A 71 -4.44 -5.14 16.04
N TYR A 72 -5.67 -4.94 15.57
CA TYR A 72 -6.81 -4.58 16.41
C TYR A 72 -7.86 -5.68 16.37
N LEU A 73 -8.47 -5.90 17.51
CA LEU A 73 -9.50 -6.90 17.72
C LEU A 73 -10.65 -6.24 18.46
N VAL A 74 -11.87 -6.52 18.02
CA VAL A 74 -13.08 -6.02 18.66
C VAL A 74 -13.94 -7.20 19.10
N THR A 75 -14.41 -7.16 20.34
CA THR A 75 -15.45 -8.06 20.85
C THR A 75 -16.64 -7.22 21.33
N LEU A 76 -17.85 -7.75 21.16
CA LEU A 76 -19.06 -7.15 21.72
C LEU A 76 -19.44 -7.92 22.98
N SER A 77 -19.85 -7.22 24.03
CA SER A 77 -20.27 -7.82 25.28
C SER A 77 -21.55 -7.22 25.83
N ASP A 78 -22.23 -8.01 26.66
CA ASP A 78 -23.36 -7.57 27.47
C ASP A 78 -22.88 -6.73 28.67
N ALA A 79 -23.83 -6.31 29.52
CA ALA A 79 -23.56 -5.41 30.63
C ALA A 79 -22.64 -6.02 31.69
N ASN A 80 -22.71 -7.35 31.82
CA ASN A 80 -21.96 -8.13 32.79
C ASN A 80 -20.61 -8.63 32.23
N GLU A 81 -20.33 -8.38 30.94
CA GLU A 81 -19.14 -8.88 30.22
C GLU A 81 -19.04 -10.43 30.20
N GLU A 82 -20.17 -11.12 30.38
CA GLU A 82 -20.25 -12.59 30.43
C GLU A 82 -20.31 -13.21 29.03
N TYR A 83 -20.90 -12.48 28.08
CA TYR A 83 -20.99 -12.91 26.68
C TYR A 83 -20.07 -12.08 25.81
N GLU A 84 -18.87 -12.56 25.48
CA GLU A 84 -18.11 -12.00 24.38
C GLU A 84 -18.53 -12.63 23.04
N SER A 85 -18.97 -11.80 22.09
CA SER A 85 -19.14 -12.25 20.71
C SER A 85 -17.77 -12.67 20.16
N SER A 86 -17.75 -13.72 19.34
CA SER A 86 -16.55 -14.05 18.56
C SER A 86 -16.03 -12.81 17.84
N PHE A 87 -14.71 -12.76 17.69
CA PHE A 87 -13.97 -11.61 17.20
C PHE A 87 -14.59 -10.97 15.96
N ILE A 88 -14.63 -9.64 15.95
CA ILE A 88 -14.99 -8.87 14.76
C ILE A 88 -13.71 -8.46 14.06
N LEU A 89 -13.64 -8.74 12.76
CA LEU A 89 -12.53 -8.33 11.93
C LEU A 89 -12.50 -6.79 11.81
N THR A 90 -11.38 -6.21 12.23
CA THR A 90 -11.14 -4.77 12.14
C THR A 90 -10.35 -4.42 10.89
N PHE A 91 -10.46 -3.16 10.46
CA PHE A 91 -9.67 -2.59 9.38
C PHE A 91 -9.39 -1.11 9.65
N PHE A 92 -8.31 -0.58 9.08
CA PHE A 92 -7.96 0.83 9.24
C PHE A 92 -8.77 1.72 8.31
N GLU A 93 -9.18 2.89 8.78
CA GLU A 93 -9.71 3.91 7.86
C GLU A 93 -8.59 4.41 6.94
N LEU A 94 -8.92 4.50 5.66
CA LEU A 94 -8.05 5.09 4.64
C LEU A 94 -7.80 6.57 4.93
N THR A 95 -6.53 6.98 4.86
CA THR A 95 -6.12 8.38 4.90
C THR A 95 -6.70 9.15 3.70
N PRO A 96 -6.83 10.49 3.77
CA PRO A 96 -7.31 11.28 2.63
C PRO A 96 -6.51 11.05 1.35
N ARG A 97 -5.18 10.84 1.48
CA ARG A 97 -4.31 10.54 0.35
C ARG A 97 -4.59 9.16 -0.24
N GLU A 98 -4.75 8.14 0.59
CA GLU A 98 -5.17 6.80 0.15
C GLU A 98 -6.51 6.83 -0.56
N LYS A 99 -7.52 7.48 0.03
CA LYS A 99 -8.85 7.62 -0.58
C LYS A 99 -8.77 8.25 -1.97
N ARG A 100 -7.96 9.30 -2.14
CA ARG A 100 -7.76 9.95 -3.44
C ARG A 100 -7.08 9.02 -4.45
N LEU A 101 -6.00 8.35 -4.06
CA LEU A 101 -5.27 7.44 -4.95
C LEU A 101 -6.13 6.23 -5.34
N ILE A 102 -6.85 5.65 -4.38
CA ILE A 102 -7.83 4.58 -4.63
C ILE A 102 -8.93 5.10 -5.56
N GLY A 103 -9.43 6.32 -5.38
CA GLY A 103 -10.37 6.94 -6.32
C GLY A 103 -9.87 6.96 -7.77
N TYR A 104 -8.60 7.31 -8.00
CA TYR A 104 -8.00 7.27 -9.34
C TYR A 104 -7.87 5.85 -9.90
N ILE A 105 -7.48 4.90 -9.05
CA ILE A 105 -7.40 3.47 -9.42
C ILE A 105 -8.78 2.96 -9.83
N ARG A 106 -9.82 3.23 -9.04
CA ARG A 106 -11.21 2.84 -9.32
C ARG A 106 -11.71 3.44 -10.63
N SER A 107 -11.40 4.70 -10.92
CA SER A 107 -11.78 5.33 -12.19
C SER A 107 -11.07 4.74 -13.42
N SER A 108 -9.96 4.03 -13.21
CA SER A 108 -9.15 3.43 -14.29
C SER A 108 -9.50 1.95 -14.56
N ILE A 109 -10.24 1.31 -13.66
CA ILE A 109 -10.61 -0.10 -13.76
C ILE A 109 -12.05 -0.22 -14.30
N PRO A 110 -12.35 -1.19 -15.19
CA PRO A 110 -13.71 -1.43 -15.65
C PRO A 110 -14.68 -1.64 -14.48
N LYS A 111 -15.85 -0.98 -14.53
CA LYS A 111 -16.85 -1.01 -13.45
C LYS A 111 -17.26 -2.43 -13.01
N VAL A 112 -17.35 -3.36 -13.95
CA VAL A 112 -17.66 -4.78 -13.68
C VAL A 112 -16.63 -5.42 -12.75
N ILE A 113 -15.36 -5.01 -12.85
CA ILE A 113 -14.29 -5.49 -11.98
C ILE A 113 -14.32 -4.74 -10.63
N ASP A 114 -14.56 -3.42 -10.65
CA ASP A 114 -14.65 -2.60 -9.43
C ASP A 114 -15.73 -3.09 -8.46
N GLU A 115 -16.88 -3.52 -8.97
CA GLU A 115 -17.98 -4.06 -8.16
C GLU A 115 -17.61 -5.36 -7.42
N LEU A 116 -16.55 -6.05 -7.83
CA LEU A 116 -16.05 -7.28 -7.20
C LEU A 116 -14.88 -7.03 -6.24
N MET A 117 -14.41 -5.78 -6.13
CA MET A 117 -13.25 -5.38 -5.34
C MET A 117 -13.66 -4.67 -4.05
N THR A 118 -12.92 -4.95 -2.98
CA THR A 118 -13.05 -4.28 -1.69
C THR A 118 -12.05 -3.12 -1.58
N GLU A 119 -12.28 -2.17 -0.66
CA GLU A 119 -11.30 -1.11 -0.39
C GLU A 119 -9.94 -1.70 0.05
N GLN A 120 -9.96 -2.84 0.73
CA GLN A 120 -8.78 -3.58 1.14
C GLN A 120 -7.99 -4.13 -0.06
N ASP A 121 -8.68 -4.64 -1.10
CA ASP A 121 -8.04 -5.10 -2.35
C ASP A 121 -7.28 -3.94 -3.02
N TYR A 122 -7.90 -2.76 -3.10
CA TYR A 122 -7.28 -1.55 -3.65
C TYR A 122 -6.08 -1.09 -2.83
N GLN A 123 -6.21 -1.09 -1.51
CA GLN A 123 -5.13 -0.71 -0.62
C GLN A 123 -3.95 -1.69 -0.71
N ALA A 124 -4.22 -3.00 -0.78
CA ALA A 124 -3.20 -4.03 -0.94
C ALA A 124 -2.43 -3.82 -2.25
N GLY A 125 -3.13 -3.65 -3.38
CA GLY A 125 -2.48 -3.39 -4.66
C GLY A 125 -1.69 -2.08 -4.69
N LEU A 126 -2.19 -1.01 -4.07
CA LEU A 126 -1.45 0.26 -3.93
C LEU A 126 -0.16 0.09 -3.12
N ASN A 127 -0.21 -0.63 -1.99
CA ASN A 127 0.97 -0.92 -1.19
C ASN A 127 1.98 -1.77 -1.97
N LEU A 128 1.52 -2.78 -2.70
CA LEU A 128 2.36 -3.62 -3.56
C LEU A 128 3.02 -2.80 -4.67
N ALA A 129 2.28 -1.87 -5.29
CA ALA A 129 2.82 -1.00 -6.33
C ALA A 129 3.93 -0.09 -5.81
N ILE A 130 3.77 0.51 -4.62
CA ILE A 130 4.81 1.34 -4.00
C ILE A 130 6.04 0.51 -3.63
N GLN A 131 5.84 -0.70 -3.10
CA GLN A 131 6.93 -1.60 -2.79
C GLN A 131 7.67 -2.05 -4.05
N TRP A 132 6.93 -2.38 -5.11
CA TRP A 132 7.48 -2.68 -6.42
C TRP A 132 8.28 -1.48 -6.95
N PHE A 133 7.72 -0.27 -6.88
CA PHE A 133 8.43 0.94 -7.26
C PHE A 133 9.73 1.11 -6.47
N ASN A 134 9.73 0.82 -5.17
CA ASN A 134 10.88 0.96 -4.29
C ASN A 134 12.04 0.00 -4.62
N ILE A 135 11.76 -1.23 -5.07
CA ILE A 135 12.81 -2.20 -5.41
C ILE A 135 13.45 -1.96 -6.78
N ILE A 136 12.78 -1.21 -7.68
CA ILE A 136 13.36 -0.83 -8.97
C ILE A 136 14.51 0.15 -8.72
N PRO A 137 15.74 -0.11 -9.21
CA PRO A 137 16.87 0.80 -9.02
C PRO A 137 16.61 2.21 -9.59
N PRO A 138 17.05 3.27 -8.90
CA PRO A 138 17.66 3.28 -7.57
C PRO A 138 16.68 2.87 -6.46
N VAL A 139 17.13 2.08 -5.48
CA VAL A 139 16.26 1.61 -4.39
C VAL A 139 15.81 2.80 -3.53
N THR A 140 14.52 2.89 -3.25
CA THR A 140 13.92 4.00 -2.48
C THR A 140 13.11 3.46 -1.29
N SER A 141 12.73 4.34 -0.37
CA SER A 141 11.91 4.00 0.81
C SER A 141 10.63 4.85 0.85
N PHE A 142 9.98 4.98 -0.31
CA PHE A 142 8.70 5.66 -0.38
C PHE A 142 7.61 4.83 0.30
N THR A 143 6.67 5.55 0.88
CA THR A 143 5.45 5.12 1.55
C THR A 143 4.34 6.01 0.98
N ILE A 144 3.08 5.65 1.19
CA ILE A 144 1.97 6.49 0.74
C ILE A 144 2.08 7.92 1.31
N ASN A 145 2.64 8.08 2.51
CA ASN A 145 2.73 9.36 3.20
C ASN A 145 3.84 10.26 2.64
N ASN A 146 5.00 9.72 2.28
CA ASN A 146 6.18 10.48 1.81
C ASN A 146 6.42 10.38 0.29
N LEU A 147 5.56 9.72 -0.47
CA LEU A 147 5.62 9.68 -1.93
C LEU A 147 5.56 11.11 -2.50
N ASP A 148 6.37 11.43 -3.51
CA ASP A 148 6.24 12.69 -4.25
C ASP A 148 4.95 12.70 -5.09
N LYS A 149 4.24 13.83 -5.15
CA LYS A 149 3.04 13.99 -5.96
C LYS A 149 3.30 13.73 -7.45
N ASN A 150 4.50 14.04 -7.95
CA ASN A 150 4.87 13.82 -9.34
C ASN A 150 4.93 12.32 -9.71
N LEU A 151 5.14 11.45 -8.72
CA LEU A 151 5.23 10.00 -8.91
C LEU A 151 3.88 9.30 -8.80
N GLU A 152 2.84 9.98 -8.30
CA GLU A 152 1.51 9.39 -8.10
C GLU A 152 0.89 8.80 -9.37
N PRO A 153 0.96 9.43 -10.56
CA PRO A 153 0.37 8.84 -11.77
C PRO A 153 0.98 7.48 -12.12
N ILE A 154 2.30 7.34 -11.93
CA ILE A 154 3.03 6.09 -12.17
C ILE A 154 2.61 5.03 -11.15
N ILE A 155 2.52 5.42 -9.87
CA ILE A 155 2.05 4.51 -8.82
C ILE A 155 0.62 4.06 -9.09
N VAL A 156 -0.28 4.93 -9.53
CA VAL A 156 -1.65 4.56 -9.91
C VAL A 156 -1.66 3.56 -11.06
N LEU A 157 -0.85 3.78 -12.10
CA LEU A 157 -0.72 2.85 -13.22
C LEU A 157 -0.23 1.46 -12.75
N MET A 158 0.83 1.43 -11.94
CA MET A 158 1.34 0.18 -11.35
C MET A 158 0.30 -0.49 -10.45
N SER A 159 -0.46 0.31 -9.69
CA SER A 159 -1.51 -0.17 -8.79
C SER A 159 -2.64 -0.86 -9.55
N ASN A 160 -3.03 -0.37 -10.72
CA ASN A 160 -4.05 -1.04 -11.54
C ASN A 160 -3.63 -2.48 -11.88
N VAL A 161 -2.35 -2.69 -12.19
CA VAL A 161 -1.81 -4.03 -12.48
C VAL A 161 -1.78 -4.87 -11.20
N THR A 162 -1.21 -4.36 -10.11
CA THR A 162 -1.08 -5.14 -8.87
C THR A 162 -2.40 -5.45 -8.22
N VAL A 163 -3.39 -4.55 -8.22
CA VAL A 163 -4.75 -4.81 -7.68
C VAL A 163 -5.40 -6.00 -8.40
N LEU A 164 -5.33 -6.03 -9.74
CA LEU A 164 -5.84 -7.15 -10.53
C LEU A 164 -5.07 -8.43 -10.23
N LEU A 165 -3.75 -8.34 -10.16
CA LEU A 165 -2.92 -9.50 -9.83
C LEU A 165 -3.29 -10.04 -8.45
N THR A 166 -3.31 -9.24 -7.39
CA THR A 166 -3.64 -9.69 -6.01
C THR A 166 -5.04 -10.31 -5.89
N LYS A 167 -6.03 -9.78 -6.61
CA LYS A 167 -7.40 -10.28 -6.55
C LYS A 167 -7.57 -11.65 -7.22
N TYR A 168 -6.96 -11.83 -8.39
CA TYR A 168 -7.15 -13.02 -9.22
C TYR A 168 -6.02 -14.05 -9.09
N LEU A 169 -4.86 -13.61 -8.60
CA LEU A 169 -3.71 -14.43 -8.25
C LEU A 169 -3.36 -14.07 -6.80
N PRO A 170 -3.44 -14.99 -5.83
CA PRO A 170 -3.01 -14.71 -4.46
C PRO A 170 -1.48 -14.57 -4.43
N ILE A 171 -0.97 -13.44 -4.93
CA ILE A 171 0.45 -13.12 -5.05
C ILE A 171 0.90 -12.27 -3.86
N SER A 172 2.05 -12.64 -3.33
CA SER A 172 2.78 -11.93 -2.27
C SER A 172 4.05 -11.29 -2.83
N ILE A 173 4.62 -10.33 -2.11
CA ILE A 173 5.91 -9.69 -2.45
C ILE A 173 7.03 -10.72 -2.59
N ARG A 174 6.98 -11.79 -1.79
CA ARG A 174 7.96 -12.89 -1.82
C ARG A 174 7.95 -13.67 -3.13
N ASP A 175 6.85 -13.56 -3.87
CA ASP A 175 6.71 -14.22 -5.15
C ASP A 175 7.38 -13.43 -6.28
N PHE A 176 7.87 -12.21 -6.01
CA PHE A 176 8.61 -11.41 -6.97
C PHE A 176 10.12 -11.50 -6.69
N SER A 177 10.88 -11.88 -7.70
CA SER A 177 12.34 -11.74 -7.72
C SER A 177 12.75 -10.67 -8.72
N TYR A 178 13.74 -9.86 -8.36
CA TYR A 178 14.40 -8.94 -9.28
C TYR A 178 15.73 -9.55 -9.71
N SER A 179 15.96 -9.65 -11.03
CA SER A 179 17.25 -10.04 -11.58
C SER A 179 17.63 -9.16 -12.75
N ILE A 180 18.92 -8.86 -12.88
CA ILE A 180 19.48 -8.20 -14.05
C ILE A 180 20.08 -9.32 -14.91
N PRO A 181 19.73 -9.44 -16.22
CA PRO A 181 19.04 -8.49 -17.07
C PRO A 181 17.51 -8.65 -17.18
N SER A 182 16.93 -9.67 -16.53
CA SER A 182 15.57 -10.15 -16.83
C SER A 182 14.42 -9.33 -16.21
N GLY A 183 14.71 -8.31 -15.41
CA GLY A 183 13.69 -7.51 -14.73
C GLY A 183 13.05 -8.21 -13.54
N ILE A 184 11.78 -7.90 -13.25
CA ILE A 184 11.02 -8.53 -12.16
C ILE A 184 10.29 -9.75 -12.72
N SER A 185 10.53 -10.89 -12.10
CA SER A 185 9.90 -12.17 -12.44
C SER A 185 9.09 -12.71 -11.27
N LEU A 186 7.96 -13.36 -11.59
CA LEU A 186 7.22 -14.16 -10.63
C LEU A 186 7.92 -15.52 -10.43
N ASN A 187 8.13 -15.90 -9.17
CA ASN A 187 8.73 -17.17 -8.75
C ASN A 187 7.75 -18.35 -8.75
N ILE A 188 6.44 -18.11 -8.92
CA ILE A 188 5.41 -19.15 -8.95
C ILE A 188 5.18 -19.63 -10.39
N ASP A 189 5.15 -20.95 -10.59
CA ASP A 189 4.83 -21.58 -11.87
C ASP A 189 3.33 -21.45 -12.21
N ARG A 190 2.98 -20.36 -12.88
CA ARG A 190 1.66 -20.13 -13.47
C ARG A 190 1.86 -19.83 -14.94
N GLY A 191 1.56 -20.83 -15.78
CA GLY A 191 1.41 -20.75 -17.24
C GLY A 191 2.30 -19.72 -17.95
N GLU A 192 3.34 -20.20 -18.64
CA GLU A 192 4.38 -19.42 -19.35
C GLU A 192 3.92 -18.10 -20.01
N LYS A 193 2.73 -18.08 -20.61
CA LYS A 193 2.17 -16.90 -21.28
C LYS A 193 1.79 -15.75 -20.33
N ILE A 194 1.26 -16.06 -19.14
CA ILE A 194 0.93 -15.04 -18.12
C ILE A 194 2.22 -14.46 -17.56
N ARG A 195 3.20 -15.32 -17.26
CA ARG A 195 4.55 -14.91 -16.85
C ARG A 195 5.20 -14.00 -17.89
N GLN A 196 5.14 -14.36 -19.17
CA GLN A 196 5.69 -13.53 -20.26
C GLN A 196 4.95 -12.21 -20.44
N ALA A 197 3.61 -12.18 -20.32
CA ALA A 197 2.85 -10.93 -20.39
C ALA A 197 3.21 -9.98 -19.24
N ILE A 198 3.36 -10.51 -18.01
CA ILE A 198 3.80 -9.73 -16.85
C ILE A 198 5.23 -9.23 -17.06
N ASN A 199 6.15 -10.06 -17.57
CA ASN A 199 7.52 -9.65 -17.85
C ASN A 199 7.58 -8.53 -18.91
N ASN A 200 6.76 -8.60 -19.96
CA ASN A 200 6.71 -7.56 -21.00
C ASN A 200 6.16 -6.22 -20.48
N VAL A 201 5.09 -6.27 -19.68
CA VAL A 201 4.54 -5.07 -19.01
C VAL A 201 5.56 -4.50 -18.02
N THR A 202 6.24 -5.37 -17.27
CA THR A 202 7.29 -5.02 -16.31
C THR A 202 8.47 -4.35 -17.00
N GLU A 203 8.94 -4.86 -18.14
CA GLU A 203 10.07 -4.29 -18.86
C GLU A 203 9.74 -2.89 -19.42
N LEU A 204 8.53 -2.71 -19.96
CA LEU A 204 8.03 -1.41 -20.41
C LEU A 204 7.96 -0.41 -19.26
N ILE A 205 7.42 -0.84 -18.12
CA ILE A 205 7.33 -0.03 -16.90
C ILE A 205 8.73 0.32 -16.38
N HIS A 206 9.65 -0.66 -16.33
CA HIS A 206 11.01 -0.49 -15.83
C HIS A 206 11.79 0.56 -16.62
N ARG A 207 11.74 0.52 -17.96
CA ARG A 207 12.45 1.50 -18.81
C ARG A 207 12.03 2.94 -18.53
N ASN A 208 10.75 3.18 -18.29
CA ASN A 208 10.21 4.52 -18.02
C ASN A 208 10.45 4.95 -16.57
N ILE A 209 10.30 4.04 -15.61
CA ILE A 209 10.45 4.34 -14.18
C ILE A 209 11.89 4.65 -13.83
N THR A 210 12.86 3.86 -14.32
CA THR A 210 14.27 4.05 -13.97
C THR A 210 14.75 5.45 -14.34
N GLN A 211 14.36 5.98 -15.49
CA GLN A 211 14.70 7.35 -15.91
C GLN A 211 14.17 8.41 -14.94
N ILE A 212 12.94 8.25 -14.47
CA ILE A 212 12.28 9.19 -13.56
C ILE A 212 12.85 9.07 -12.14
N LYS A 213 13.17 7.84 -11.69
CA LYS A 213 13.74 7.60 -10.35
C LYS A 213 15.16 8.12 -10.18
N TRP A 214 15.91 8.31 -11.27
CA TRP A 214 17.27 8.88 -11.19
C TRP A 214 17.30 10.29 -10.59
N GLU A 215 16.21 11.05 -10.68
CA GLU A 215 16.08 12.38 -10.04
C GLU A 215 16.02 12.30 -8.50
N TYR A 216 15.68 11.13 -7.95
CA TYR A 216 15.53 10.86 -6.52
C TYR A 216 16.67 10.01 -5.96
N CYS A 217 17.74 9.81 -6.74
CA CYS A 217 18.98 9.24 -6.23
C CYS A 217 19.57 10.17 -5.18
N ASN A 218 19.70 9.70 -3.95
CA ASN A 218 20.55 10.34 -2.95
C ASN A 218 22.02 10.25 -3.43
N ALA A 219 22.53 11.27 -4.10
CA ALA A 219 23.98 11.46 -4.26
C ALA A 219 24.46 12.36 -3.12
N PRO A 220 25.45 11.90 -2.34
CA PRO A 220 26.81 12.16 -2.76
C PRO A 220 27.62 10.87 -2.75
N VAL A 221 27.62 10.16 -3.88
CA VAL A 221 28.70 9.25 -4.20
C VAL A 221 29.51 9.95 -5.27
N ALA A 222 30.81 10.11 -5.00
CA ALA A 222 31.78 10.85 -5.80
C ALA A 222 31.58 10.66 -7.32
N LEU A 223 31.85 11.73 -8.08
CA LEU A 223 32.12 11.69 -9.52
C LEU A 223 33.03 10.49 -9.85
N GLY A 224 32.41 9.39 -10.28
CA GLY A 224 33.07 8.11 -10.43
C GLY A 224 32.18 7.19 -11.24
N THR A 225 32.25 7.38 -12.55
CA THR A 225 31.67 6.54 -13.61
C THR A 225 30.15 6.40 -13.60
N ILE A 226 29.49 7.18 -14.45
CA ILE A 226 28.22 6.78 -15.06
C ILE A 226 28.49 5.42 -15.73
N PRO A 227 27.86 4.31 -15.33
CA PRO A 227 27.97 3.07 -16.08
C PRO A 227 27.13 3.24 -17.34
N LEU A 228 27.69 3.91 -18.34
CA LEU A 228 27.20 3.80 -19.70
C LEU A 228 27.42 2.33 -20.08
N PRO A 229 26.37 1.60 -20.51
CA PRO A 229 26.55 0.28 -21.08
C PRO A 229 27.31 0.43 -22.41
N LEU A 230 28.64 0.54 -22.34
CA LEU A 230 29.56 0.43 -23.49
C LEU A 230 29.80 -1.06 -23.83
N SER A 231 28.73 -1.84 -23.80
CA SER A 231 28.74 -3.26 -24.13
C SER A 231 27.90 -3.46 -25.39
N LEU A 232 28.62 -3.59 -26.51
CA LEU A 232 28.19 -4.00 -27.84
C LEU A 232 27.17 -3.10 -28.58
N GLY A 233 27.71 -2.14 -29.35
CA GLY A 233 27.20 -1.82 -30.69
C GLY A 233 25.93 -0.97 -30.84
N GLY A 234 25.33 -0.46 -29.77
CA GLY A 234 24.15 0.39 -29.84
C GLY A 234 24.49 1.86 -30.10
N MET A 235 24.01 2.43 -31.21
CA MET A 235 24.09 3.87 -31.49
C MET A 235 23.56 4.67 -30.30
N LEU A 236 24.38 5.59 -29.77
CA LEU A 236 23.96 6.59 -28.78
C LEU A 236 22.76 7.36 -29.35
N HIS A 237 21.59 7.20 -28.71
CA HIS A 237 20.39 7.93 -29.07
C HIS A 237 20.65 9.43 -28.87
N ARG A 238 20.35 10.27 -29.87
CA ARG A 238 20.65 11.72 -29.91
C ARG A 238 20.20 12.50 -28.67
N GLY A 239 19.25 11.99 -27.88
CA GLY A 239 18.86 12.57 -26.59
C GLY A 239 19.97 12.62 -25.54
N ILE A 240 20.89 11.63 -25.51
CA ILE A 240 22.02 11.60 -24.55
C ILE A 240 23.12 12.61 -24.95
N LEU A 241 23.31 12.84 -26.26
CA LEU A 241 24.24 13.85 -26.75
C LEU A 241 23.81 15.28 -26.38
N ASN A 242 22.50 15.53 -26.29
CA ASN A 242 21.99 16.83 -25.83
C ASN A 242 22.24 17.08 -24.34
N LEU A 243 22.23 16.05 -23.49
CA LEU A 243 22.57 16.19 -22.07
C LEU A 243 24.04 16.54 -21.86
N LEU A 244 24.95 15.99 -22.67
CA LEU A 244 26.38 16.34 -22.59
C LEU A 244 26.67 17.77 -23.10
N ASN A 245 25.91 18.27 -24.08
CA ASN A 245 26.02 19.66 -24.53
C ASN A 245 25.54 20.68 -23.48
N VAL A 246 24.62 20.30 -22.60
CA VAL A 246 24.18 21.18 -21.49
C VAL A 246 25.29 21.37 -20.44
N PHE A 247 26.20 20.40 -20.29
CA PHE A 247 27.33 20.51 -19.35
C PHE A 247 28.56 21.24 -19.93
N GLN A 248 28.61 21.54 -21.23
CA GLN A 248 29.74 22.22 -21.85
C GLN A 248 29.68 23.76 -21.83
N PHE A 249 28.57 24.37 -21.38
CA PHE A 249 28.40 25.83 -21.44
C PHE A 249 28.46 26.59 -20.09
N THR A 250 28.90 25.95 -19.01
CA THR A 250 28.94 26.61 -17.68
C THR A 250 30.33 26.61 -17.02
N PHE A 251 31.39 26.64 -17.82
CA PHE A 251 32.73 27.05 -17.39
C PHE A 251 33.40 27.90 -18.46
N MET A 252 32.95 29.15 -18.59
CA MET A 252 33.76 30.32 -18.96
C MET A 252 33.19 31.54 -18.26
#